data_AF-D3ABP9-F1
#
_entry.id   AF-D3ABP9-F1
#
_cell.length_a   1.000
_cell.length_b   1.000
_cell.length_c   1.000
_cell.angle_alpha   90.00
_cell.angle_beta   90.00
_cell.angle_gamma   90.00
#
_symmetry.space_group_name_H-M   'P 1'
#
loop_
_entity.id
_entity.type
_entity.pdbx_description
1 polymer ?
#
loop_
_entity_poly.entity_id
_entity_poly.type
_entity_poly.pdbx_seq_one_letter_code
_entity_poly.pdbx_strand_id
1 'polypeptide(L)'
;MAEYNLLTQRLLSEGYSVDHYPNYVQIQDSTLPGGDPLNNLGGGFIFKRAVANDCTYKTGCGKYVLGKNVNSDMSYMGILWCHENDNPVIRCPYDIPDCPDNDPLLHGTHGGGLCIMCHCVCHRTEESYDYENSIEKADDERQAEKDKKYEEYSKAHNGRVCLNHMYFDERTREWRLNYEPQRCARICYSQNGWCPVLDRRLSRKKANVYYDLKTSHIRKDGTLFDGEVIVHIEKGIRYFERPVCMDICEAFIRQNGKEIIWNKYKWNTYTTIKLFDPTFQAEILNVRAESRPSRDLMQDLADIQEGINISHSSDLVKCQKEAKRERRQRARTKRIEKLEAKILKNGYGSLENYSLDKIHADKWLTPERIEELEKLRLQRIKEEQEQPVQMNLFD
;
A
#
# COMPACT_ATOMS: atom_id res chain seq x y z
N MET A 1 23.54 21.94 11.32
CA MET A 1 22.37 22.81 11.52
C MET A 1 21.83 23.12 10.14
N ALA A 2 20.53 22.94 9.90
CA ALA A 2 19.95 23.38 8.63
C ALA A 2 20.05 24.91 8.57
N GLU A 3 20.45 25.45 7.42
CA GLU A 3 20.54 26.90 7.22
C GLU A 3 19.12 27.49 7.21
N TYR A 4 18.92 28.62 7.88
CA TYR A 4 17.61 29.29 7.88
C TYR A 4 17.24 29.75 6.46
N ASN A 5 15.95 29.69 6.13
CA ASN A 5 15.45 30.19 4.85
C ASN A 5 15.63 31.72 4.74
N LEU A 6 15.63 32.26 3.52
CA LEU A 6 15.93 33.68 3.27
C LEU A 6 14.92 34.62 3.95
N LEU A 7 13.65 34.22 4.04
CA LEU A 7 12.62 34.95 4.80
C LEU A 7 13.00 35.06 6.28
N THR A 8 13.43 33.96 6.89
CA THR A 8 13.79 33.89 8.31
C THR A 8 15.03 34.70 8.59
N GLN A 9 16.07 34.58 7.75
CA GLN A 9 17.28 35.40 7.87
C GLN A 9 16.93 36.90 7.85
N ARG A 10 16.05 37.31 6.94
CA ARG A 10 15.57 38.70 6.85
C ARG A 10 14.80 39.12 8.09
N LEU A 11 13.80 38.35 8.52
CA LEU A 11 12.99 38.68 9.70
C LEU A 11 13.83 38.78 10.98
N LEU A 12 14.79 37.87 11.16
CA LEU A 12 15.72 37.93 12.28
C LEU A 12 16.61 39.18 12.22
N SER A 13 17.07 39.58 11.02
CA SER A 13 17.85 40.81 10.83
C SER A 13 17.04 42.09 11.10
N GLU A 14 15.73 42.04 10.88
CA GLU A 14 14.78 43.12 11.19
C GLU A 14 14.39 43.17 12.68
N GLY A 15 14.83 42.18 13.48
CA GLY A 15 14.62 42.11 14.93
C GLY A 15 13.38 41.33 15.35
N TYR A 16 12.74 40.59 14.45
CA TYR A 16 11.64 39.68 14.81
C TYR A 16 12.16 38.44 15.54
N SER A 17 11.32 37.86 16.40
CA SER A 17 11.62 36.71 17.23
C SER A 17 10.47 35.69 17.21
N VAL A 18 10.68 34.52 17.83
CA VAL A 18 9.65 33.48 18.00
C VAL A 18 8.40 34.01 18.70
N ASP A 19 8.57 34.96 19.63
CA ASP A 19 7.47 35.54 20.40
C ASP A 19 6.83 36.75 19.70
N HIS A 20 7.54 37.35 18.73
CA HIS A 20 7.09 38.54 18.03
C HIS A 20 7.49 38.50 16.56
N TYR A 21 6.56 38.10 15.70
CA TYR A 21 6.74 38.02 14.26
C TYR A 21 5.51 38.56 13.49
N PRO A 22 5.65 38.93 12.21
CA PRO A 22 4.56 39.53 11.44
C PRO A 22 3.34 38.61 11.24
N ASN A 23 2.15 39.20 11.14
CA ASN A 23 0.90 38.46 10.97
C ASN A 23 0.80 37.67 9.64
N TYR A 24 1.66 37.92 8.66
CA TYR A 24 1.66 37.24 7.37
C TYR A 24 2.52 35.97 7.34
N VAL A 25 3.28 35.70 8.41
CA VAL A 25 4.07 34.48 8.58
C VAL A 25 3.55 33.63 9.74
N GLN A 26 3.99 32.40 9.80
CA GLN A 26 3.75 31.47 10.90
C GLN A 26 4.99 30.58 11.12
N ILE A 27 5.08 29.97 12.28
CA ILE A 27 6.10 28.95 12.57
C ILE A 27 5.52 27.60 12.12
N GLN A 28 6.32 26.81 11.41
CA GLN A 28 5.89 25.49 10.96
C GLN A 28 5.80 24.52 12.14
N ASP A 29 4.76 23.68 12.17
CA ASP A 29 4.52 22.71 13.26
C ASP A 29 5.58 21.59 13.35
N SER A 30 6.39 21.40 12.30
CA SER A 30 7.45 20.38 12.30
C SER A 30 8.59 20.80 13.23
N THR A 31 9.02 19.91 14.12
CA THR A 31 10.13 20.18 15.04
C THR A 31 11.29 19.25 14.76
N LEU A 32 12.48 19.82 14.54
CA LEU A 32 13.73 19.06 14.48
C LEU A 32 14.35 18.97 15.88
N PRO A 33 15.23 17.99 16.14
CA PRO A 33 15.91 17.87 17.43
C PRO A 33 16.65 19.16 17.79
N GLY A 34 16.50 19.64 19.03
CA GLY A 34 17.21 20.84 19.51
C GLY A 34 16.38 21.85 20.28
N GLY A 35 15.05 21.68 20.37
CA GLY A 35 14.18 22.52 21.22
C GLY A 35 13.96 23.96 20.72
N ASP A 36 14.62 24.37 19.64
CA ASP A 36 14.39 25.64 18.93
C ASP A 36 13.18 25.53 17.98
N PRO A 37 12.11 26.32 18.17
CA PRO A 37 10.95 26.33 17.28
C PRO A 37 11.27 26.74 15.82
N LEU A 38 12.35 27.51 15.59
CA LEU A 38 12.78 27.88 14.24
C LEU A 38 13.62 26.81 13.56
N ASN A 39 14.08 25.80 14.30
CA ASN A 39 14.73 24.63 13.74
C ASN A 39 13.67 23.63 13.26
N ASN A 40 13.10 23.92 12.10
CA ASN A 40 12.02 23.16 11.47
C ASN A 40 12.34 22.82 10.00
N LEU A 41 11.51 21.99 9.37
CA LEU A 41 11.76 21.50 8.01
C LEU A 41 11.72 22.60 6.94
N GLY A 42 10.99 23.68 7.19
CA GLY A 42 10.87 24.84 6.32
C GLY A 42 11.99 25.85 6.49
N GLY A 43 12.92 25.62 7.43
CA GLY A 43 14.04 26.52 7.69
C GLY A 43 13.67 27.79 8.47
N GLY A 44 12.62 27.75 9.30
CA GLY A 44 12.25 28.84 10.19
C GLY A 44 10.81 29.32 10.03
N PHE A 45 10.62 30.62 9.84
CA PHE A 45 9.32 31.21 9.52
C PHE A 45 8.90 30.83 8.09
N ILE A 46 7.63 30.51 7.93
CA ILE A 46 7.01 30.23 6.63
C ILE A 46 5.87 31.22 6.38
N PHE A 47 5.59 31.52 5.12
CA PHE A 47 4.43 32.33 4.77
C PHE A 47 3.14 31.60 5.16
N LYS A 48 2.14 32.36 5.61
CA LYS A 48 0.79 31.81 5.72
C LYS A 48 0.32 31.43 4.32
N ARG A 49 -0.34 30.28 4.20
CA ARG A 49 -0.78 29.73 2.91
C ARG A 49 -1.57 30.71 2.05
N ALA A 50 -2.44 31.52 2.64
CA ALA A 50 -3.19 32.55 1.90
C ALA A 50 -2.26 33.58 1.25
N VAL A 51 -1.25 34.05 1.98
CA VAL A 51 -0.27 35.02 1.49
C VAL A 51 0.60 34.40 0.39
N ALA A 52 1.08 33.18 0.60
CA ALA A 52 1.85 32.45 -0.40
C ALA A 52 1.05 32.21 -1.69
N ASN A 53 -0.22 31.84 -1.57
CA ASN A 53 -1.10 31.57 -2.71
C ASN A 53 -1.40 32.82 -3.56
N ASP A 54 -1.51 33.98 -2.91
CA ASP A 54 -1.82 35.27 -3.55
C ASP A 54 -0.59 35.94 -4.18
N CYS A 55 0.62 35.45 -3.90
CA CYS A 55 1.83 35.97 -4.52
C CYS A 55 1.81 35.75 -6.05
N THR A 56 2.37 36.72 -6.79
CA THR A 56 2.61 36.58 -8.22
C THR A 56 4.10 36.33 -8.46
N TYR A 57 4.38 35.36 -9.31
CA TYR A 57 5.72 34.95 -9.70
C TYR A 57 5.93 35.12 -11.21
N LYS A 58 7.19 35.21 -11.61
CA LYS A 58 7.63 35.26 -13.00
C LYS A 58 8.74 34.23 -13.22
N THR A 59 8.61 33.46 -14.29
CA THR A 59 9.66 32.54 -14.76
C THR A 59 10.78 33.33 -15.43
N GLY A 60 11.96 32.71 -15.59
CA GLY A 60 13.08 33.36 -16.29
C GLY A 60 12.78 33.75 -17.75
N CYS A 61 11.87 33.03 -18.42
CA CYS A 61 11.39 33.37 -19.77
C CYS A 61 10.26 34.41 -19.79
N GLY A 62 9.91 34.99 -18.63
CA GLY A 62 8.97 36.11 -18.51
C GLY A 62 7.50 35.75 -18.42
N LYS A 63 7.13 34.49 -18.21
CA LYS A 63 5.74 34.05 -17.99
C LYS A 63 5.31 34.22 -16.54
N TYR A 64 4.08 34.69 -16.33
CA TYR A 64 3.49 34.83 -14.99
C TYR A 64 3.00 33.51 -14.42
N VAL A 65 3.01 33.39 -13.10
CA VAL A 65 2.45 32.24 -12.35
C VAL A 65 1.86 32.73 -11.03
N LEU A 66 0.71 32.19 -10.64
CA LEU A 66 0.15 32.38 -9.30
C LEU A 66 0.84 31.48 -8.27
N GLY A 67 1.07 32.00 -7.07
CA GLY A 67 1.71 31.27 -5.98
C GLY A 67 0.96 30.01 -5.55
N LYS A 68 -0.36 29.94 -5.74
CA LYS A 68 -1.12 28.69 -5.50
C LYS A 68 -0.78 27.55 -6.47
N ASN A 69 -0.16 27.85 -7.61
CA ASN A 69 0.13 26.92 -8.70
C ASN A 69 1.62 26.51 -8.77
N VAL A 70 2.48 27.09 -7.93
CA VAL A 70 3.89 26.68 -7.83
C VAL A 70 4.04 25.53 -6.83
N ASN A 71 5.10 24.75 -7.01
CA ASN A 71 5.58 23.78 -6.03
C ASN A 71 6.58 24.49 -5.10
N SER A 72 6.22 24.56 -3.82
CA SER A 72 7.00 25.23 -2.77
C SER A 72 7.73 24.28 -1.82
N ASP A 73 7.63 22.97 -2.04
CA ASP A 73 8.07 21.96 -1.06
C ASP A 73 9.08 20.99 -1.70
N MET A 74 9.98 21.51 -2.55
CA MET A 74 10.97 20.68 -3.24
C MET A 74 12.37 20.89 -2.64
N SER A 75 12.99 19.80 -2.16
CA SER A 75 14.41 19.79 -1.80
C SER A 75 15.20 19.06 -2.88
N TYR A 76 16.06 19.77 -3.60
CA TYR A 76 16.83 19.20 -4.72
C TYR A 76 18.20 19.86 -4.82
N MET A 77 19.25 19.05 -5.05
CA MET A 77 20.66 19.48 -5.10
C MET A 77 21.11 20.29 -3.86
N GLY A 78 20.56 19.97 -2.68
CA GLY A 78 20.86 20.67 -1.43
C GLY A 78 20.18 22.04 -1.29
N ILE A 79 19.34 22.43 -2.24
CA ILE A 79 18.55 23.66 -2.21
C ILE A 79 17.11 23.33 -1.83
N LEU A 80 16.55 24.13 -0.91
CA LEU A 80 15.12 24.14 -0.65
C LEU A 80 14.47 25.16 -1.58
N TRP A 81 13.64 24.67 -2.50
CA TRP A 81 12.91 25.47 -3.47
C TRP A 81 11.51 25.78 -2.93
N CYS A 82 11.32 26.99 -2.44
CA CYS A 82 10.11 27.39 -1.71
C CYS A 82 9.80 28.88 -1.86
N HIS A 83 8.62 29.29 -1.38
CA HIS A 83 8.22 30.70 -1.38
C HIS A 83 9.16 31.56 -0.54
N GLU A 84 9.64 31.03 0.58
CA GLU A 84 10.49 31.71 1.56
C GLU A 84 11.89 32.03 1.03
N ASN A 85 12.37 31.23 0.08
CA ASN A 85 13.65 31.40 -0.60
C ASN A 85 13.52 32.11 -1.96
N ASP A 86 12.33 32.61 -2.29
CA ASP A 86 12.04 33.29 -3.55
C ASP A 86 12.44 32.47 -4.80
N ASN A 87 12.32 31.15 -4.70
CA ASN A 87 12.67 30.22 -5.77
C ASN A 87 11.69 29.04 -5.87
N PRO A 88 10.36 29.21 -5.73
CA PRO A 88 9.46 28.09 -5.95
C PRO A 88 9.50 27.64 -7.42
N VAL A 89 9.06 26.41 -7.67
CA VAL A 89 9.28 25.74 -8.96
C VAL A 89 7.96 25.35 -9.58
N ILE A 90 7.85 25.49 -10.90
CA ILE A 90 6.72 24.98 -11.66
C ILE A 90 7.12 23.82 -12.56
N ARG A 91 6.14 23.05 -12.99
CA ARG A 91 6.30 22.15 -14.14
C ARG A 91 6.08 22.96 -15.41
N CYS A 92 7.11 23.05 -16.25
CA CYS A 92 7.06 23.82 -17.48
C CYS A 92 6.07 23.17 -18.47
N PRO A 93 5.10 23.91 -19.03
CA PRO A 93 4.12 23.39 -19.98
C PRO A 93 4.73 23.08 -21.35
N TYR A 94 5.95 23.54 -21.64
CA TYR A 94 6.62 23.34 -22.93
C TYR A 94 7.55 22.12 -22.96
N ASP A 95 7.84 21.50 -21.81
CA ASP A 95 8.71 20.32 -21.68
C ASP A 95 10.10 20.47 -22.30
N ILE A 96 10.68 21.67 -22.25
CA ILE A 96 12.06 21.95 -22.73
C ILE A 96 13.04 21.54 -21.62
N PRO A 97 13.87 20.48 -21.80
CA PRO A 97 14.72 19.96 -20.73
C PRO A 97 15.83 20.94 -20.32
N ASP A 98 16.49 21.55 -21.30
CA ASP A 98 17.65 22.42 -21.08
C ASP A 98 17.30 23.85 -21.52
N CYS A 99 16.30 24.43 -20.86
CA CYS A 99 15.85 25.78 -21.16
C CYS A 99 16.96 26.80 -20.82
N PRO A 100 17.41 27.65 -21.77
CA PRO A 100 18.45 28.65 -21.53
C PRO A 100 18.06 29.68 -20.46
N ASP A 101 16.78 29.98 -20.35
CA ASP A 101 16.24 30.97 -19.40
C ASP A 101 15.98 30.40 -18.00
N ASN A 102 16.32 29.13 -17.76
CA ASN A 102 16.07 28.43 -16.51
C ASN A 102 17.36 28.12 -15.75
N ASP A 103 17.24 27.87 -14.45
CA ASP A 103 18.38 27.48 -13.61
C ASP A 103 19.03 26.18 -14.12
N PRO A 104 20.35 26.17 -14.39
CA PRO A 104 21.08 24.97 -14.84
C PRO A 104 20.96 23.78 -13.91
N LEU A 105 20.72 23.99 -12.61
CA LEU A 105 20.51 22.91 -11.66
C LEU A 105 19.22 22.14 -11.93
N LEU A 106 18.21 22.78 -12.54
CA LEU A 106 16.93 22.16 -12.87
C LEU A 106 16.89 21.55 -14.28
N HIS A 107 17.98 21.66 -15.04
CA HIS A 107 18.09 21.10 -16.39
C HIS A 107 17.86 19.58 -16.42
N GLY A 108 17.40 19.11 -17.57
CA GLY A 108 17.02 17.73 -17.80
C GLY A 108 15.54 17.43 -17.55
N THR A 109 15.17 16.19 -17.90
CA THR A 109 13.81 15.67 -17.71
C THR A 109 13.73 14.91 -16.39
N HIS A 110 12.87 15.38 -15.50
CA HIS A 110 12.57 14.73 -14.23
C HIS A 110 11.29 13.90 -14.35
N GLY A 111 11.10 12.93 -13.45
CA GLY A 111 9.95 12.01 -13.46
C GLY A 111 10.24 10.65 -14.11
N GLY A 112 9.25 9.76 -14.06
CA GLY A 112 9.38 8.37 -14.49
C GLY A 112 8.22 7.91 -15.38
N GLY A 113 8.52 6.99 -16.30
CA GLY A 113 7.53 6.38 -17.18
C GLY A 113 6.95 7.36 -18.20
N LEU A 114 5.62 7.52 -18.19
CA LEU A 114 4.84 8.30 -19.15
C LEU A 114 4.73 9.79 -18.82
N CYS A 115 5.25 10.20 -17.65
CA CYS A 115 5.23 11.59 -17.20
C CYS A 115 6.65 12.16 -17.27
N ILE A 116 6.85 13.15 -18.14
CA ILE A 116 8.04 14.01 -18.11
C ILE A 116 7.65 15.30 -17.40
N MET A 117 8.51 15.75 -16.50
CA MET A 117 8.42 17.05 -15.86
C MET A 117 9.73 17.79 -16.07
N CYS A 118 9.69 18.89 -16.79
CA CYS A 118 10.79 19.87 -16.80
C CYS A 118 10.44 20.93 -15.75
N HIS A 119 11.33 21.12 -14.79
CA HIS A 119 11.12 22.05 -13.69
C HIS A 119 11.64 23.43 -14.06
N CYS A 120 10.89 24.49 -13.77
CA CYS A 120 11.33 25.87 -14.00
C CYS A 120 11.22 26.68 -12.72
N VAL A 121 12.28 27.39 -12.37
CA VAL A 121 12.28 28.30 -11.21
C VAL A 121 11.47 29.55 -11.52
N CYS A 122 10.76 30.03 -10.51
CA CYS A 122 10.02 31.27 -10.55
C CYS A 122 10.49 32.21 -9.45
N HIS A 123 10.46 33.51 -9.71
CA HIS A 123 10.82 34.56 -8.75
C HIS A 123 9.66 35.53 -8.56
N ARG A 124 9.48 36.04 -7.34
CA ARG A 124 8.34 36.91 -7.02
C ARG A 124 8.45 38.22 -7.79
N THR A 125 7.31 38.72 -8.26
CA THR A 125 7.22 40.01 -8.96
C THR A 125 6.16 40.91 -8.31
N GLU A 126 6.38 42.22 -8.40
CA GLU A 126 5.40 43.24 -7.98
C GLU A 126 4.44 43.62 -9.13
N GLU A 127 4.70 43.12 -10.34
CA GLU A 127 3.82 43.31 -11.49
C GLU A 127 2.47 42.62 -11.27
N SER A 128 1.39 43.23 -11.78
CA SER A 128 0.08 42.60 -11.79
C SER A 128 0.08 41.36 -12.68
N TYR A 129 -0.51 40.27 -12.19
CA TYR A 129 -0.67 39.03 -12.93
C TYR A 129 -1.41 39.23 -14.26
N ASP A 130 -0.82 38.77 -15.36
CA ASP A 130 -1.42 38.73 -16.69
C ASP A 130 -1.64 37.27 -17.13
N TYR A 131 -2.91 36.86 -17.22
CA TYR A 131 -3.31 35.53 -17.65
C TYR A 131 -2.92 35.23 -19.11
N GLU A 132 -2.98 36.23 -20.00
CA GLU A 132 -2.70 35.99 -21.42
C GLU A 132 -1.22 35.62 -21.66
N ASN A 133 -0.36 36.04 -20.74
CA ASN A 133 1.07 35.74 -20.70
C ASN A 133 1.46 34.86 -19.50
N SER A 134 0.57 34.00 -19.02
CA SER A 134 0.85 33.13 -17.87
C SER A 134 1.14 31.67 -18.25
N ILE A 135 1.66 30.92 -17.29
CA ILE A 135 1.81 29.46 -17.39
C ILE A 135 0.45 28.77 -17.31
N GLU A 136 -0.49 29.30 -16.52
CA GLU A 136 -1.84 28.76 -16.37
C GLU A 136 -2.57 28.69 -17.71
N LYS A 137 -2.48 29.75 -18.52
CA LYS A 137 -3.07 29.72 -19.87
C LYS A 137 -2.42 28.66 -20.76
N ALA A 138 -1.10 28.50 -20.69
CA ALA A 138 -0.40 27.47 -21.46
C ALA A 138 -0.79 26.05 -21.00
N ASP A 139 -1.03 25.84 -19.70
CA ASP A 139 -1.55 24.58 -19.17
C ASP A 139 -3.00 24.33 -19.61
N ASP A 140 -3.86 25.36 -19.62
CA ASP A 140 -5.24 25.28 -20.11
C ASP A 140 -5.27 24.91 -21.62
N GLU A 141 -4.42 25.55 -22.42
CA GLU A 141 -4.26 25.23 -23.85
C GLU A 141 -3.77 23.79 -24.06
N ARG A 142 -2.81 23.34 -23.25
CA ARG A 142 -2.32 21.95 -23.26
C ARG A 142 -3.42 20.96 -22.90
N GLN A 143 -4.23 21.27 -21.90
CA GLN A 143 -5.35 20.42 -21.50
C GLN A 143 -6.42 20.36 -22.61
N ALA A 144 -6.71 21.49 -23.27
CA ALA A 144 -7.60 21.52 -24.42
C ALA A 144 -7.07 20.70 -25.61
N GLU A 145 -5.77 20.75 -25.89
CA GLU A 145 -5.13 19.90 -26.91
C GLU A 145 -5.29 18.41 -26.56
N LYS A 146 -5.07 18.07 -25.29
CA LYS A 146 -5.19 16.69 -24.78
C LYS A 146 -6.61 16.17 -24.89
N ASP A 147 -7.62 16.98 -24.58
CA ASP A 147 -9.03 16.61 -24.69
C ASP A 147 -9.46 16.45 -26.15
N LYS A 148 -9.00 17.34 -27.03
CA LYS A 148 -9.23 17.20 -28.49
C LYS A 148 -8.63 15.90 -29.03
N LYS A 149 -7.39 15.58 -28.69
CA LYS A 149 -6.73 14.33 -29.09
C LYS A 149 -7.43 13.10 -28.52
N TYR A 150 -8.00 13.20 -27.33
CA TYR A 150 -8.80 12.13 -26.75
C TYR A 150 -10.05 11.86 -27.59
N GLU A 151 -10.77 12.90 -28.00
CA GLU A 151 -11.94 12.75 -28.87
C GLU A 151 -11.59 12.16 -30.23
N GLU A 152 -10.49 12.61 -30.84
CA GLU A 152 -9.97 12.05 -32.11
C GLU A 152 -9.64 10.57 -31.96
N TYR A 153 -8.95 10.19 -30.88
CA TYR A 153 -8.62 8.80 -30.57
C TYR A 153 -9.89 7.95 -30.35
N SER A 154 -10.85 8.47 -29.60
CA SER A 154 -12.13 7.81 -29.34
C SER A 154 -12.92 7.57 -30.63
N LYS A 155 -12.99 8.57 -31.52
CA LYS A 155 -13.63 8.45 -32.84
C LYS A 155 -12.93 7.41 -33.70
N ALA A 156 -11.60 7.41 -33.75
CA ALA A 156 -10.81 6.42 -34.51
C ALA A 156 -11.05 4.97 -34.04
N HIS A 157 -11.40 4.77 -32.76
CA HIS A 157 -11.67 3.46 -32.17
C HIS A 157 -13.17 3.16 -32.03
N ASN A 158 -14.05 3.87 -32.76
CA ASN A 158 -15.50 3.68 -32.72
C ASN A 158 -16.10 3.77 -31.31
N GLY A 159 -15.53 4.62 -30.43
CA GLY A 159 -15.98 4.77 -29.05
C GLY A 159 -15.61 3.62 -28.11
N ARG A 160 -14.82 2.62 -28.56
CA ARG A 160 -14.36 1.48 -27.74
C ARG A 160 -13.19 1.83 -26.83
N VAL A 161 -13.32 2.93 -26.10
CA VAL A 161 -12.30 3.47 -25.20
C VAL A 161 -12.79 3.41 -23.76
N CYS A 162 -11.91 3.05 -22.84
CA CYS A 162 -12.22 3.05 -21.41
C CYS A 162 -11.18 3.87 -20.66
N LEU A 163 -11.63 4.94 -19.99
CA LEU A 163 -10.79 5.86 -19.25
C LEU A 163 -9.82 5.18 -18.27
N ASN A 164 -10.21 4.04 -17.68
CA ASN A 164 -9.36 3.26 -16.76
C ASN A 164 -8.11 2.62 -17.41
N HIS A 165 -8.14 2.46 -18.73
CA HIS A 165 -7.11 1.82 -19.55
C HIS A 165 -6.45 2.78 -20.53
N MET A 166 -6.93 4.02 -20.56
CA MET A 166 -6.36 5.09 -21.35
C MET A 166 -5.28 5.77 -20.54
N TYR A 167 -4.16 6.03 -21.18
CA TYR A 167 -3.12 6.90 -20.64
C TYR A 167 -2.62 7.82 -21.75
N PHE A 168 -2.23 9.01 -21.34
CA PHE A 168 -1.61 9.98 -22.23
C PHE A 168 -0.10 9.87 -22.05
N ASP A 169 0.61 9.62 -23.15
CA ASP A 169 2.06 9.65 -23.17
C ASP A 169 2.50 11.10 -23.32
N GLU A 170 3.01 11.71 -22.24
CA GLU A 170 3.44 13.11 -22.26
C GLU A 170 4.64 13.32 -23.21
N ARG A 171 5.38 12.25 -23.56
CA ARG A 171 6.54 12.34 -24.47
C ARG A 171 6.12 12.47 -25.93
N THR A 172 5.21 11.60 -26.38
CA THR A 172 4.72 11.61 -27.76
C THR A 172 3.51 12.50 -27.94
N ARG A 173 2.91 12.98 -26.84
CA ARG A 173 1.64 13.71 -26.78
C ARG A 173 0.50 12.97 -27.46
N GLU A 174 0.44 11.66 -27.25
CA GLU A 174 -0.56 10.77 -27.82
C GLU A 174 -1.31 10.00 -26.74
N TRP A 175 -2.58 9.73 -26.99
CA TRP A 175 -3.36 8.82 -26.18
C TRP A 175 -3.09 7.37 -26.60
N ARG A 176 -2.98 6.49 -25.62
CA ARG A 176 -2.83 5.05 -25.83
C ARG A 176 -3.80 4.28 -24.95
N LEU A 177 -4.42 3.26 -25.53
CA LEU A 177 -5.24 2.28 -24.83
C LEU A 177 -4.40 1.03 -24.56
N ASN A 178 -4.11 0.73 -23.29
CA ASN A 178 -3.62 -0.58 -22.89
C ASN A 178 -4.67 -1.27 -22.02
N TYR A 179 -5.44 -2.14 -22.65
CA TYR A 179 -6.46 -2.90 -21.94
C TYR A 179 -5.79 -3.93 -21.02
N GLU A 180 -6.01 -3.78 -19.71
CA GLU A 180 -5.46 -4.66 -18.67
C GLU A 180 -6.61 -5.24 -17.81
N PRO A 181 -7.19 -6.39 -18.17
CA PRO A 181 -8.32 -7.02 -17.48
C PRO A 181 -8.12 -7.19 -15.98
N GLN A 182 -6.87 -7.37 -15.54
CA GLN A 182 -6.52 -7.45 -14.13
C GLN A 182 -6.82 -6.18 -13.33
N ARG A 183 -6.74 -4.99 -13.95
CA ARG A 183 -7.15 -3.74 -13.29
C ARG A 183 -8.66 -3.68 -13.17
N CYS A 184 -9.40 -4.14 -14.19
CA CYS A 184 -10.87 -4.23 -14.13
C CYS A 184 -11.36 -5.11 -12.97
N ALA A 185 -10.59 -6.12 -12.55
CA ALA A 185 -10.96 -6.97 -11.41
C ALA A 185 -10.99 -6.20 -10.08
N ARG A 186 -10.21 -5.11 -9.96
CA ARG A 186 -10.13 -4.28 -8.75
C ARG A 186 -11.01 -3.05 -8.87
N ILE A 187 -10.88 -2.33 -9.98
CA ILE A 187 -11.54 -1.05 -10.24
C ILE A 187 -12.07 -1.12 -11.66
N CYS A 188 -13.38 -1.36 -11.80
CA CYS A 188 -14.07 -1.32 -13.09
C CYS A 188 -15.00 -0.11 -13.12
N TYR A 189 -14.82 0.75 -14.13
CA TYR A 189 -15.67 1.91 -14.38
C TYR A 189 -16.90 1.56 -15.23
N SER A 190 -17.29 0.28 -15.29
CA SER A 190 -18.45 -0.14 -16.08
C SER A 190 -19.72 0.50 -15.52
N GLN A 191 -20.34 1.40 -16.28
CA GLN A 191 -21.65 1.95 -15.93
C GLN A 191 -22.70 0.87 -16.19
N ASN A 192 -23.47 0.48 -15.17
CA ASN A 192 -24.52 -0.56 -15.25
C ASN A 192 -24.06 -1.93 -15.80
N GLY A 193 -22.75 -2.20 -15.71
CA GLY A 193 -22.12 -3.42 -16.24
C GLY A 193 -21.83 -3.37 -17.74
N TRP A 194 -21.90 -2.21 -18.40
CA TRP A 194 -21.45 -2.05 -19.78
C TRP A 194 -19.93 -1.87 -19.84
N CYS A 195 -19.25 -2.61 -20.72
CA CYS A 195 -17.82 -2.47 -20.95
C CYS A 195 -17.58 -1.80 -22.32
N PRO A 196 -17.02 -0.57 -22.35
CA PRO A 196 -16.73 0.12 -23.62
C PRO A 196 -15.70 -0.62 -24.49
N VAL A 197 -14.69 -1.25 -23.90
CA VAL A 197 -13.63 -1.96 -24.65
C VAL A 197 -14.16 -3.23 -25.31
N LEU A 198 -14.98 -4.00 -24.59
CA LEU A 198 -15.59 -5.23 -25.10
C LEU A 198 -16.86 -4.97 -25.91
N ASP A 199 -17.35 -3.72 -25.93
CA ASP A 199 -18.55 -3.28 -26.63
C ASP A 199 -19.78 -4.15 -26.34
N ARG A 200 -19.91 -4.58 -25.08
CA ARG A 200 -21.00 -5.44 -24.62
C ARG A 200 -21.26 -5.29 -23.13
N ARG A 201 -22.44 -5.75 -22.71
CA ARG A 201 -22.78 -5.88 -21.30
C ARG A 201 -22.05 -7.08 -20.70
N LEU A 202 -21.34 -6.85 -19.62
CA LEU A 202 -20.66 -7.86 -18.83
C LEU A 202 -21.67 -8.82 -18.21
N SER A 203 -21.30 -10.09 -18.21
CA SER A 203 -22.04 -11.17 -17.60
C SER A 203 -22.21 -10.96 -16.10
N ARG A 204 -23.40 -11.27 -15.57
CA ARG A 204 -23.64 -11.28 -14.12
C ARG A 204 -22.99 -12.47 -13.42
N LYS A 205 -22.56 -13.49 -14.18
CA LYS A 205 -21.91 -14.68 -13.63
C LYS A 205 -20.56 -14.29 -13.03
N LYS A 206 -20.36 -14.72 -11.78
CA LYS A 206 -19.12 -14.49 -11.04
C LYS A 206 -18.21 -15.71 -11.18
N ALA A 207 -16.95 -15.45 -11.50
CA ALA A 207 -15.92 -16.44 -11.74
C ALA A 207 -14.57 -15.96 -11.21
N ASN A 208 -13.57 -16.82 -11.30
CA ASN A 208 -12.19 -16.48 -11.04
C ASN A 208 -11.27 -17.17 -12.06
N VAL A 209 -10.03 -16.71 -12.11
CA VAL A 209 -8.98 -17.39 -12.85
C VAL A 209 -8.25 -18.33 -11.90
N TYR A 210 -8.26 -19.61 -12.26
CA TYR A 210 -7.56 -20.68 -11.57
C TYR A 210 -6.36 -21.10 -12.41
N TYR A 211 -5.26 -21.43 -11.73
CA TYR A 211 -4.07 -21.99 -12.36
C TYR A 211 -3.44 -23.03 -11.44
N ASP A 212 -2.63 -23.90 -12.01
CA ASP A 212 -1.89 -24.92 -11.29
C ASP A 212 -0.41 -24.54 -11.29
N LEU A 213 0.28 -24.75 -10.19
CA LEU A 213 1.70 -24.43 -10.04
C LEU A 213 2.48 -25.72 -9.83
N LYS A 214 3.34 -26.05 -10.80
CA LYS A 214 4.32 -27.12 -10.69
C LYS A 214 5.62 -26.55 -10.16
N THR A 215 6.15 -27.13 -9.09
CA THR A 215 7.44 -26.77 -8.50
C THR A 215 8.31 -28.00 -8.43
N SER A 216 9.59 -27.87 -8.74
CA SER A 216 10.57 -28.95 -8.60
C SER A 216 11.84 -28.43 -7.94
N HIS A 217 12.39 -29.23 -7.04
CA HIS A 217 13.66 -28.93 -6.38
C HIS A 217 14.40 -30.21 -6.03
N ILE A 218 15.71 -30.09 -5.81
CA ILE A 218 16.54 -31.20 -5.37
C ILE A 218 16.51 -31.24 -3.84
N ARG A 219 16.15 -32.39 -3.29
CA ARG A 219 16.15 -32.64 -1.84
C ARG A 219 17.57 -32.53 -1.29
N LYS A 220 17.78 -31.81 -0.18
CA LYS A 220 19.08 -31.57 0.47
C LYS A 220 19.00 -31.76 1.99
N ASP A 221 18.43 -32.89 2.40
CA ASP A 221 18.11 -33.16 3.81
C ASP A 221 19.19 -33.99 4.53
N GLY A 222 20.26 -34.40 3.83
CA GLY A 222 21.30 -35.29 4.38
C GLY A 222 20.81 -36.71 4.69
N THR A 223 19.65 -37.10 4.14
CA THR A 223 19.05 -38.44 4.29
C THR A 223 19.41 -39.35 3.12
N LEU A 224 18.99 -40.62 3.15
CA LEU A 224 19.24 -41.59 2.06
C LEU A 224 18.73 -41.11 0.69
N PHE A 225 17.72 -40.24 0.68
CA PHE A 225 17.05 -39.69 -0.51
C PHE A 225 17.57 -38.30 -0.91
N ASP A 226 18.74 -37.91 -0.39
CA ASP A 226 19.43 -36.68 -0.78
C ASP A 226 19.82 -36.74 -2.27
N GLY A 227 19.55 -35.66 -3.01
CA GLY A 227 19.73 -35.61 -4.46
C GLY A 227 18.53 -36.01 -5.32
N GLU A 228 17.43 -36.49 -4.74
CA GLU A 228 16.20 -36.78 -5.50
C GLU A 228 15.45 -35.50 -5.91
N VAL A 229 14.88 -35.51 -7.12
CA VAL A 229 14.04 -34.40 -7.63
C VAL A 229 12.63 -34.57 -7.08
N ILE A 230 12.25 -33.72 -6.14
CA ILE A 230 10.89 -33.66 -5.63
C ILE A 230 10.08 -32.75 -6.54
N VAL A 231 9.03 -33.31 -7.16
CA VAL A 231 8.04 -32.56 -7.93
C VAL A 231 6.76 -32.43 -7.10
N HIS A 232 6.27 -31.21 -6.99
CA HIS A 232 5.03 -30.89 -6.30
C HIS A 232 4.14 -30.03 -7.20
N ILE A 233 2.86 -30.37 -7.30
CA ILE A 233 1.85 -29.58 -8.01
C ILE A 233 0.80 -29.10 -7.02
N GLU A 234 0.67 -27.79 -6.89
CA GLU A 234 -0.47 -27.16 -6.21
C GLU A 234 -1.54 -26.80 -7.25
N LYS A 235 -2.70 -27.46 -7.18
CA LYS A 235 -3.79 -27.30 -8.14
C LYS A 235 -4.85 -26.31 -7.66
N GLY A 236 -5.46 -25.61 -8.63
CA GLY A 236 -6.61 -24.75 -8.41
C GLY A 236 -6.28 -23.48 -7.61
N ILE A 237 -5.09 -22.91 -7.78
CA ILE A 237 -4.71 -21.65 -7.14
C ILE A 237 -5.51 -20.51 -7.78
N ARG A 238 -6.10 -19.69 -6.93
CA ARG A 238 -6.94 -18.57 -7.36
C ARG A 238 -6.09 -17.31 -7.60
N TYR A 239 -6.17 -16.71 -8.78
CA TYR A 239 -5.42 -15.49 -9.10
C TYR A 239 -6.03 -14.22 -8.50
N PHE A 240 -7.35 -14.01 -8.66
CA PHE A 240 -8.03 -12.83 -8.13
C PHE A 240 -8.49 -13.04 -6.68
N GLU A 241 -8.25 -12.05 -5.83
CA GLU A 241 -8.63 -12.11 -4.41
C GLU A 241 -10.15 -12.18 -4.19
N ARG A 242 -10.95 -11.70 -5.15
CA ARG A 242 -12.42 -11.73 -5.10
C ARG A 242 -12.97 -12.28 -6.41
N PRO A 243 -14.16 -12.90 -6.42
CA PRO A 243 -14.82 -13.32 -7.66
C PRO A 243 -15.15 -12.11 -8.55
N VAL A 244 -14.79 -12.21 -9.83
CA VAL A 244 -14.93 -11.17 -10.85
C VAL A 244 -15.97 -11.61 -11.88
N CYS A 245 -16.38 -10.73 -12.80
CA CYS A 245 -17.17 -11.14 -13.97
C CYS A 245 -16.42 -12.20 -14.81
N MET A 246 -17.15 -13.19 -15.32
CA MET A 246 -16.62 -14.21 -16.24
C MET A 246 -15.91 -13.59 -17.45
N ASP A 247 -16.50 -12.58 -18.08
CA ASP A 247 -15.93 -11.95 -19.28
C ASP A 247 -14.56 -11.31 -19.02
N ILE A 248 -14.35 -10.76 -17.82
CA ILE A 248 -13.05 -10.21 -17.42
C ILE A 248 -12.03 -11.33 -17.20
N CYS A 249 -12.46 -12.46 -16.63
CA CYS A 249 -11.59 -13.62 -16.45
C CYS A 249 -11.19 -14.22 -17.81
N GLU A 250 -12.12 -14.32 -18.76
CA GLU A 250 -11.83 -14.76 -20.12
C GLU A 250 -10.92 -13.78 -20.86
N ALA A 251 -11.17 -12.47 -20.75
CA ALA A 251 -10.32 -11.44 -21.33
C ALA A 251 -8.89 -11.51 -20.77
N PHE A 252 -8.74 -11.76 -19.47
CA PHE A 252 -7.45 -11.95 -18.82
C PHE A 252 -6.68 -13.14 -19.42
N ILE A 253 -7.36 -14.26 -19.67
CA ILE A 253 -6.72 -15.44 -20.28
C ILE A 253 -6.30 -15.15 -21.72
N ARG A 254 -7.15 -14.47 -22.50
CA ARG A 254 -6.86 -14.11 -23.91
C ARG A 254 -5.66 -13.19 -24.07
N GLN A 255 -5.40 -12.30 -23.12
CA GLN A 255 -4.24 -11.38 -23.13
C GLN A 255 -3.03 -11.91 -22.35
N ASN A 256 -2.62 -13.15 -22.61
CA ASN A 256 -1.44 -13.76 -21.98
C ASN A 256 -1.51 -13.84 -20.44
N GLY A 257 -2.66 -14.19 -19.89
CA GLY A 257 -2.84 -14.33 -18.44
C GLY A 257 -1.79 -15.22 -17.76
N LYS A 258 -1.28 -16.25 -18.45
CA LYS A 258 -0.18 -17.11 -17.96
C LYS A 258 1.10 -16.33 -17.66
N GLU A 259 1.52 -15.45 -18.55
CA GLU A 259 2.74 -14.65 -18.39
C GLU A 259 2.58 -13.63 -17.27
N ILE A 260 1.40 -13.03 -17.15
CA ILE A 260 1.09 -12.09 -16.06
C ILE A 260 1.14 -12.80 -14.69
N ILE A 261 0.54 -14.00 -14.60
CA ILE A 261 0.62 -14.82 -13.38
C ILE A 261 2.08 -15.17 -13.08
N TRP A 262 2.86 -15.55 -14.10
CA TRP A 262 4.28 -15.87 -13.97
C TRP A 262 5.08 -14.69 -13.44
N ASN A 263 4.94 -13.52 -14.04
CA ASN A 263 5.65 -12.32 -13.61
C ASN A 263 5.33 -11.96 -12.16
N LYS A 264 4.05 -12.07 -11.76
CA LYS A 264 3.64 -11.86 -10.37
C LYS A 264 4.27 -12.89 -9.42
N TYR A 265 4.26 -14.17 -9.77
CA TYR A 265 4.86 -15.23 -8.96
C TYR A 265 6.39 -15.08 -8.89
N LYS A 266 7.01 -14.69 -10.02
CA LYS A 266 8.44 -14.48 -10.16
C LYS A 266 8.95 -13.47 -9.15
N TRP A 267 8.33 -12.29 -9.12
CA TRP A 267 8.74 -11.19 -8.25
C TRP A 267 8.41 -11.40 -6.77
N ASN A 268 7.31 -12.08 -6.45
CA ASN A 268 6.88 -12.25 -5.06
C ASN A 268 7.51 -13.46 -4.35
N THR A 269 7.86 -14.52 -5.10
CA THR A 269 8.19 -15.81 -4.49
C THR A 269 9.39 -16.48 -5.16
N TYR A 270 9.37 -16.65 -6.48
CA TYR A 270 10.38 -17.45 -7.19
C TYR A 270 11.81 -16.93 -7.01
N THR A 271 12.04 -15.62 -7.14
CA THR A 271 13.36 -15.01 -7.03
C THR A 271 13.98 -15.26 -5.66
N THR A 272 13.19 -15.10 -4.60
CA THR A 272 13.61 -15.34 -3.22
C THR A 272 13.93 -16.81 -3.00
N ILE A 273 13.07 -17.74 -3.43
CA ILE A 273 13.32 -19.18 -3.25
C ILE A 273 14.58 -19.61 -4.01
N LYS A 274 14.75 -19.15 -5.26
CA LYS A 274 15.90 -19.50 -6.08
C LYS A 274 17.23 -18.99 -5.53
N LEU A 275 17.20 -17.91 -4.75
CA LEU A 275 18.38 -17.42 -4.02
C LEU A 275 18.85 -18.45 -2.97
N PHE A 276 17.92 -19.10 -2.27
CA PHE A 276 18.21 -20.11 -1.25
C PHE A 276 18.45 -21.50 -1.85
N ASP A 277 17.70 -21.86 -2.90
CA ASP A 277 17.88 -23.09 -3.63
C ASP A 277 17.99 -22.85 -5.14
N PRO A 278 19.22 -22.82 -5.69
CA PRO A 278 19.46 -22.60 -7.11
C PRO A 278 18.80 -23.64 -8.02
N THR A 279 18.48 -24.83 -7.48
CA THR A 279 17.90 -25.94 -8.23
C THR A 279 16.39 -25.82 -8.39
N PHE A 280 15.76 -24.86 -7.69
CA PHE A 280 14.33 -24.64 -7.71
C PHE A 280 13.84 -24.17 -9.10
N GLN A 281 12.88 -24.92 -9.65
CA GLN A 281 12.16 -24.58 -10.86
C GLN A 281 10.66 -24.53 -10.57
N ALA A 282 9.97 -23.64 -11.27
CA ALA A 282 8.53 -23.47 -11.14
C ALA A 282 7.92 -23.21 -12.51
N GLU A 283 6.74 -23.76 -12.75
CA GLU A 283 6.00 -23.62 -14.00
C GLU A 283 4.51 -23.45 -13.71
N ILE A 284 3.87 -22.56 -14.46
CA ILE A 284 2.41 -22.36 -14.40
C ILE A 284 1.73 -23.20 -15.47
N LEU A 285 0.76 -24.01 -15.03
CA LEU A 285 -0.02 -24.93 -15.84
C LEU A 285 -1.53 -24.58 -15.73
N ASN A 286 -2.30 -25.05 -16.71
CA ASN A 286 -3.77 -25.09 -16.70
C ASN A 286 -4.48 -23.80 -16.24
N VAL A 287 -4.13 -22.66 -16.85
CA VAL A 287 -4.80 -21.38 -16.58
C VAL A 287 -6.20 -21.39 -17.19
N ARG A 288 -7.23 -21.30 -16.34
CA ARG A 288 -8.64 -21.41 -16.73
C ARG A 288 -9.53 -20.44 -15.97
N ALA A 289 -10.64 -20.03 -16.57
CA ALA A 289 -11.64 -19.17 -15.94
C ALA A 289 -12.86 -20.01 -15.57
N GLU A 290 -13.18 -20.08 -14.28
CA GLU A 290 -14.28 -20.92 -13.78
C GLU A 290 -15.00 -20.27 -12.59
N SER A 291 -16.27 -20.62 -12.39
CA SER A 291 -17.04 -20.18 -11.20
C SER A 291 -16.58 -20.85 -9.91
N ARG A 292 -16.15 -22.11 -10.03
CA ARG A 292 -15.63 -22.96 -8.95
C ARG A 292 -14.47 -23.77 -9.51
N PRO A 293 -13.44 -24.07 -8.72
CA PRO A 293 -12.32 -24.87 -9.20
C PRO A 293 -12.83 -26.27 -9.57
N SER A 294 -12.70 -26.62 -10.85
CA SER A 294 -12.89 -27.99 -11.30
C SER A 294 -11.78 -28.89 -10.76
N ARG A 295 -12.15 -30.11 -10.38
CA ARG A 295 -11.22 -31.18 -9.96
C ARG A 295 -11.27 -32.26 -11.02
N ASP A 296 -10.14 -32.48 -11.69
CA ASP A 296 -9.99 -33.62 -12.59
C ASP A 296 -9.33 -34.77 -11.85
N LEU A 297 -10.16 -35.71 -11.39
CA LEU A 297 -9.70 -36.87 -10.64
C LEU A 297 -8.83 -37.80 -11.48
N MET A 298 -9.06 -37.90 -12.79
CA MET A 298 -8.27 -38.79 -13.65
C MET A 298 -6.86 -38.23 -13.85
N GLN A 299 -6.75 -36.93 -14.04
CA GLN A 299 -5.45 -36.26 -14.10
C GLN A 299 -4.71 -36.36 -12.76
N ASP A 300 -5.41 -36.17 -11.64
CA ASP A 300 -4.81 -36.32 -10.30
C ASP A 300 -4.27 -37.73 -10.08
N LEU A 301 -5.01 -38.77 -10.48
CA LEU A 301 -4.56 -40.16 -10.35
C LEU A 301 -3.35 -40.47 -11.23
N ALA A 302 -3.29 -39.92 -12.45
CA ALA A 302 -2.14 -40.07 -13.34
C ALA A 302 -0.88 -39.40 -12.76
N ASP A 303 -1.00 -38.16 -12.29
CA ASP A 303 0.12 -37.43 -11.66
C ASP A 303 0.62 -38.14 -10.38
N ILE A 304 -0.29 -38.75 -9.59
CA ILE A 304 0.09 -39.58 -8.42
C ILE A 304 0.83 -40.85 -8.85
N GLN A 305 0.42 -41.50 -9.95
CA GLN A 305 1.13 -42.66 -10.50
C GLN A 305 2.53 -42.30 -10.98
N GLU A 306 2.73 -41.07 -11.47
CA GLU A 306 4.04 -40.52 -11.83
C GLU A 306 4.88 -40.13 -10.59
N GLY A 307 4.36 -40.29 -9.37
CA GLY A 307 5.05 -39.98 -8.11
C GLY A 307 5.05 -38.50 -7.75
N ILE A 308 4.19 -37.69 -8.38
CA ILE A 308 4.10 -36.24 -8.11
C ILE A 308 3.26 -35.99 -6.86
N ASN A 309 3.77 -35.16 -5.95
CA ASN A 309 3.00 -34.74 -4.78
C ASN A 309 1.96 -33.69 -5.17
N ILE A 310 0.67 -33.97 -4.95
CA ILE A 310 -0.42 -33.07 -5.32
C ILE A 310 -1.03 -32.45 -4.06
N SER A 311 -1.23 -31.14 -4.07
CA SER A 311 -2.03 -30.44 -3.08
C SER A 311 -3.10 -29.57 -3.74
N HIS A 312 -4.29 -29.50 -3.14
CA HIS A 312 -5.38 -28.64 -3.59
C HIS A 312 -5.43 -27.37 -2.75
N SER A 313 -5.35 -26.20 -3.38
CA SER A 313 -5.32 -24.91 -2.67
C SER A 313 -6.53 -24.70 -1.76
N SER A 314 -7.70 -25.20 -2.17
CA SER A 314 -8.94 -25.11 -1.39
C SER A 314 -8.84 -25.83 -0.05
N ASP A 315 -8.11 -26.94 -0.02
CA ASP A 315 -7.99 -27.81 1.14
C ASP A 315 -6.92 -27.26 2.08
N LEU A 316 -5.81 -26.75 1.54
CA LEU A 316 -4.82 -25.98 2.30
C LEU A 316 -5.47 -24.79 3.05
N VAL A 317 -6.33 -24.02 2.38
CA VAL A 317 -7.02 -22.88 3.00
C VAL A 317 -7.98 -23.34 4.11
N LYS A 318 -8.69 -24.47 3.92
CA LYS A 318 -9.58 -25.03 4.95
C LYS A 318 -8.77 -25.50 6.16
N CYS A 319 -7.72 -26.29 5.94
CA CYS A 319 -6.84 -26.78 6.99
C CYS A 319 -6.20 -25.62 7.78
N GLN A 320 -5.76 -24.56 7.12
CA GLN A 320 -5.22 -23.37 7.81
C GLN A 320 -6.27 -22.66 8.67
N LYS A 321 -7.52 -22.55 8.19
CA LYS A 321 -8.63 -21.95 8.96
C LYS A 321 -8.99 -22.81 10.17
N GLU A 322 -9.03 -24.12 10.02
CA GLU A 322 -9.27 -25.09 11.09
C GLU A 322 -8.14 -25.05 12.12
N ALA A 323 -6.88 -25.13 11.70
CA ALA A 323 -5.72 -24.99 12.58
C ALA A 323 -5.71 -23.63 13.31
N LYS A 324 -6.16 -22.54 12.67
CA LYS A 324 -6.32 -21.24 13.33
C LYS A 324 -7.46 -21.26 14.36
N ARG A 325 -8.57 -21.94 14.06
CA ARG A 325 -9.69 -22.12 14.99
C ARG A 325 -9.27 -22.96 16.20
N GLU A 326 -8.57 -24.07 15.99
CA GLU A 326 -8.03 -24.90 17.07
C GLU A 326 -7.03 -24.13 17.92
N ARG A 327 -6.08 -23.40 17.32
CA ARG A 327 -5.15 -22.56 18.08
C ARG A 327 -5.87 -21.53 18.95
N ARG A 328 -6.93 -20.90 18.43
CA ARG A 328 -7.77 -19.97 19.19
C ARG A 328 -8.52 -20.67 20.33
N GLN A 329 -9.04 -21.87 20.10
CA GLN A 329 -9.69 -22.68 21.14
C GLN A 329 -8.70 -23.07 22.25
N ARG A 330 -7.53 -23.62 21.89
CA ARG A 330 -6.46 -23.96 22.85
C ARG A 330 -5.95 -22.74 23.62
N ALA A 331 -5.86 -21.58 22.97
CA ALA A 331 -5.49 -20.34 23.66
C ALA A 331 -6.60 -19.87 24.62
N ARG A 332 -7.87 -20.05 24.25
CA ARG A 332 -9.02 -19.74 25.11
C ARG A 332 -9.07 -20.67 26.32
N THR A 333 -8.91 -21.98 26.14
CA THR A 333 -8.88 -22.93 27.26
C THR A 333 -7.74 -22.62 28.23
N LYS A 334 -6.52 -22.37 27.74
CA LYS A 334 -5.40 -21.94 28.58
C LYS A 334 -5.65 -20.63 29.33
N ARG A 335 -6.38 -19.68 28.74
CA ARG A 335 -6.76 -18.44 29.43
C ARG A 335 -7.80 -18.69 30.52
N ILE A 336 -8.76 -19.57 30.26
CA ILE A 336 -9.74 -20.00 31.26
C ILE A 336 -9.03 -20.74 32.41
N GLU A 337 -8.17 -21.71 32.13
CA GLU A 337 -7.36 -22.44 33.13
C GLU A 337 -6.52 -21.48 33.99
N LYS A 338 -5.88 -20.47 33.38
CA LYS A 338 -5.14 -19.43 34.12
C LYS A 338 -6.05 -18.61 35.03
N LEU A 339 -7.27 -18.32 34.58
CA LEU A 339 -8.24 -17.55 35.35
C LEU A 339 -8.82 -18.38 36.51
N GLU A 340 -9.16 -19.64 36.26
CA GLU A 340 -9.55 -20.60 37.30
C GLU A 340 -8.44 -20.75 38.35
N ALA A 341 -7.17 -20.87 37.93
CA ALA A 341 -6.04 -20.94 38.84
C ALA A 341 -5.85 -19.65 39.67
N LYS A 342 -6.10 -18.47 39.08
CA LYS A 342 -6.08 -17.19 39.81
C LYS A 342 -7.21 -17.10 40.84
N ILE A 343 -8.43 -17.52 40.47
CA ILE A 343 -9.59 -17.56 41.38
C ILE A 343 -9.32 -18.53 42.53
N LEU A 344 -8.74 -19.70 42.25
CA LEU A 344 -8.40 -20.69 43.27
C LEU A 344 -7.33 -20.18 44.25
N LYS A 345 -6.38 -19.35 43.78
CA LYS A 345 -5.30 -18.79 44.62
C LYS A 345 -5.78 -17.58 45.44
N ASN A 346 -6.35 -16.57 44.78
CA ASN A 346 -6.62 -15.26 45.39
C ASN A 346 -8.09 -15.09 45.80
N GLY A 347 -9.00 -15.85 45.20
CA GLY A 347 -10.45 -15.72 45.35
C GLY A 347 -11.08 -14.90 44.22
N TYR A 348 -12.35 -15.14 43.94
CA TYR A 348 -13.08 -14.32 42.98
C TYR A 348 -13.42 -12.94 43.59
N GLY A 349 -13.75 -12.89 44.89
CA GLY A 349 -13.97 -11.63 45.62
C GLY A 349 -12.74 -10.71 45.77
N SER A 350 -11.51 -11.20 45.55
CA SER A 350 -10.29 -10.38 45.60
C SER A 350 -9.95 -9.69 44.27
N LEU A 351 -10.68 -10.01 43.19
CA LEU A 351 -10.48 -9.39 41.88
C LEU A 351 -11.11 -8.00 41.89
N GLU A 352 -10.33 -6.99 41.48
CA GLU A 352 -10.83 -5.60 41.38
C GLU A 352 -12.04 -5.52 40.46
N ASN A 353 -13.03 -4.70 40.86
CA ASN A 353 -14.35 -4.62 40.21
C ASN A 353 -14.30 -4.26 38.71
N TYR A 354 -13.28 -3.52 38.26
CA TYR A 354 -13.10 -3.13 36.87
C TYR A 354 -11.91 -3.83 36.18
N SER A 355 -11.34 -4.85 36.81
CA SER A 355 -10.23 -5.61 36.20
C SER A 355 -10.71 -6.45 35.02
N LEU A 356 -9.84 -6.57 34.02
CA LEU A 356 -10.07 -7.45 32.87
C LEU A 356 -10.31 -8.91 33.29
N ASP A 357 -9.70 -9.35 34.40
CA ASP A 357 -9.85 -10.71 34.91
C ASP A 357 -11.27 -10.98 35.45
N LYS A 358 -11.90 -10.02 36.15
CA LYS A 358 -13.27 -10.16 36.65
C LYS A 358 -14.31 -10.16 35.51
N ILE A 359 -14.15 -9.24 34.56
CA ILE A 359 -15.00 -9.17 33.36
C ILE A 359 -14.89 -10.46 32.53
N HIS A 360 -13.69 -11.02 32.42
CA HIS A 360 -13.49 -12.31 31.75
C HIS A 360 -14.05 -13.49 32.54
N ALA A 361 -14.01 -13.46 33.88
CA ALA A 361 -14.57 -14.50 34.72
C ALA A 361 -16.09 -14.57 34.53
N ASP A 362 -16.78 -13.43 34.63
CA ASP A 362 -18.24 -13.35 34.47
C ASP A 362 -18.71 -13.72 33.06
N LYS A 363 -17.86 -13.49 32.06
CA LYS A 363 -18.18 -13.76 30.66
C LYS A 363 -17.82 -15.17 30.21
N TRP A 364 -16.81 -15.81 30.80
CA TRP A 364 -16.27 -17.09 30.33
C TRP A 364 -16.56 -18.27 31.26
N LEU A 365 -16.79 -18.04 32.55
CA LEU A 365 -17.14 -19.07 33.53
C LEU A 365 -18.63 -18.97 33.88
N THR A 366 -19.27 -20.12 34.12
CA THR A 366 -20.62 -20.13 34.67
C THR A 366 -20.59 -19.76 36.16
N PRO A 367 -21.66 -19.15 36.71
CA PRO A 367 -21.72 -18.80 38.13
C PRO A 367 -21.53 -20.02 39.03
N GLU A 368 -22.10 -21.17 38.66
CA GLU A 368 -21.91 -22.46 39.35
C GLU A 368 -20.43 -22.86 39.42
N ARG A 369 -19.68 -22.67 38.33
CA ARG A 369 -18.26 -23.01 38.27
C ARG A 369 -17.40 -22.08 39.14
N ILE A 370 -17.80 -20.81 39.26
CA ILE A 370 -17.12 -19.85 40.15
C ILE A 370 -17.33 -20.25 41.62
N GLU A 371 -18.56 -20.60 42.00
CA GLU A 371 -18.87 -21.07 43.35
C GLU A 371 -18.13 -22.37 43.71
N GLU A 372 -18.01 -23.32 42.77
CA GLU A 372 -17.21 -24.53 42.95
C GLU A 372 -15.74 -24.22 43.24
N LEU A 373 -15.14 -23.29 42.48
CA LEU A 373 -13.74 -22.90 42.66
C LEU A 373 -13.51 -22.19 44.00
N GLU A 374 -14.47 -21.40 44.47
CA GLU A 374 -14.42 -20.79 45.81
C GLU A 374 -14.57 -21.83 46.93
N LYS A 375 -15.46 -22.81 46.79
CA LYS A 375 -15.59 -23.93 47.75
C LYS A 375 -14.30 -24.75 47.84
N LEU A 376 -13.68 -25.06 46.70
CA LEU A 376 -12.39 -25.77 46.62
C LEU A 376 -11.25 -24.98 47.27
N ARG A 377 -11.25 -23.64 47.12
CA ARG A 377 -10.30 -22.77 47.81
C ARG A 377 -10.48 -22.82 49.33
N LEU A 378 -11.72 -22.72 49.81
CA LEU A 378 -12.03 -22.78 51.25
C LEU A 378 -11.64 -24.13 51.86
N GLN A 379 -11.80 -25.23 51.12
CA GLN A 379 -11.31 -26.54 51.53
C GLN A 379 -9.79 -26.58 51.65
N ARG A 380 -9.03 -26.08 50.66
CA ARG A 380 -7.56 -26.00 50.77
C ARG A 380 -7.09 -25.18 51.96
N ILE A 381 -7.73 -24.04 52.23
CA ILE A 381 -7.38 -23.18 53.38
C ILE A 381 -7.61 -23.94 54.70
N LYS A 382 -8.69 -24.71 54.82
CA LYS A 382 -8.93 -25.55 56.01
C LYS A 382 -7.89 -26.67 56.14
N GLU A 383 -7.56 -27.35 55.05
CA GLU A 383 -6.54 -28.40 55.03
C GLU A 383 -5.15 -27.86 55.38
N GLU A 384 -4.78 -26.65 54.90
CA GLU A 384 -3.53 -25.97 55.29
C GLU A 384 -3.52 -25.53 56.76
N GLN A 385 -4.66 -25.15 57.33
CA GLN A 385 -4.80 -24.80 58.76
C GLN A 385 -4.77 -26.02 59.67
N GLU A 386 -5.23 -27.17 59.18
CA GLU A 386 -5.24 -28.45 59.90
C GLU A 386 -3.92 -29.24 59.72
N GLN A 387 -2.99 -28.76 58.87
CA GLN A 387 -1.64 -29.32 58.82
C GLN A 387 -0.89 -29.01 60.13
N PRO A 388 -0.36 -30.03 60.82
CA PRO A 388 0.39 -29.81 62.04
C PRO A 388 1.66 -29.02 61.73
N VAL A 389 1.78 -27.82 62.32
CA VAL A 389 3.05 -27.07 62.36
C VAL A 389 4.06 -27.97 63.08
N GLN A 390 5.01 -28.55 62.36
CA GLN A 390 6.20 -29.12 62.99
C GLN A 390 6.96 -27.96 63.65
N MET A 391 6.84 -27.83 64.97
CA MET A 391 7.76 -27.03 65.75
C MET A 391 9.14 -27.69 65.65
N ASN A 392 10.09 -27.05 64.98
CA ASN A 392 11.49 -27.40 65.16
C ASN A 392 11.86 -27.07 66.61
N LEU A 393 12.25 -28.10 67.35
CA LEU A 393 12.60 -28.06 68.78
C LEU A 393 14.06 -27.58 69.01
N PHE A 394 14.54 -26.66 68.17
CA PHE A 394 15.83 -26.00 68.31
C PHE A 394 15.74 -24.54 67.85
N ASP A 395 15.34 -23.68 68.78
CA ASP A 395 15.89 -22.33 69.01
C ASP A 395 15.64 -21.95 70.48
#